data_AF-A0A8C1NZ96-F1
#
_entry.id   AF-A0A8C1NZ96-F1
#
_cell.length_a   1.000
_cell.length_b   1.000
_cell.length_c   1.000
_cell.angle_alpha   90.00
_cell.angle_beta   90.00
_cell.angle_gamma   90.00
#
_symmetry.space_group_name_H-M   'P 1'
#
loop_
_entity.id
_entity.type
_entity.pdbx_description
1 polymer ?
#
loop_
_entity_poly.entity_id
_entity_poly.type
_entity_poly.pdbx_seq_one_letter_code
_entity_poly.pdbx_strand_id
1 'polypeptide(L)' 'MQDAKTSVLIKSLKPTKVGEPRYLGPATVIAVNRTGVLTDYQPQWIHASRLKYYSTGEQASSNLK' A
#
# COMPACT_ATOMS: atom_id res chain seq x y z
N MET A 1 16.01 -7.38 17.51
CA MET A 1 15.92 -7.03 16.08
C MET A 1 14.49 -6.59 15.83
N GLN A 2 14.24 -5.37 15.36
CA GLN A 2 12.87 -4.98 14.98
C GLN A 2 12.61 -5.56 13.59
N ASP A 3 11.75 -6.57 13.50
CA ASP A 3 11.23 -7.03 12.21
C ASP A 3 10.45 -5.87 11.60
N ALA A 4 11.06 -5.18 10.63
CA ALA A 4 10.41 -4.08 9.94
C ALA A 4 9.22 -4.63 9.16
N LYS A 5 8.02 -4.48 9.73
CA LYS A 5 6.77 -4.90 9.10
C LYS A 5 6.60 -4.11 7.80
N THR A 6 6.64 -4.80 6.66
CA THR A 6 6.52 -4.15 5.35
C THR A 6 5.08 -3.71 5.12
N SER A 7 4.88 -2.43 4.83
CA SER A 7 3.57 -1.86 4.53
C SER A 7 3.47 -1.35 3.10
N VAL A 8 2.27 -1.40 2.54
CA VAL A 8 1.97 -0.96 1.18
C VAL A 8 0.67 -0.16 1.14
N LEU A 9 0.58 0.81 0.22
CA LEU A 9 -0.66 1.45 -0.18
C LEU A 9 -1.23 0.73 -1.41
N ILE A 10 -2.54 0.52 -1.44
CA ILE A 10 -3.23 -0.25 -2.47
C ILE A 10 -4.01 0.70 -3.37
N LYS A 11 -3.66 0.77 -4.65
CA LYS A 11 -4.38 1.60 -5.63
C LYS A 11 -5.82 1.10 -5.78
N SER A 12 -6.78 1.99 -5.58
CA SER A 12 -8.20 1.71 -5.79
C SER A 12 -8.49 1.43 -7.26
N LEU A 13 -9.38 0.47 -7.52
CA LEU A 13 -9.94 0.21 -8.86
C LEU A 13 -11.17 1.08 -9.16
N LYS A 14 -11.81 1.62 -8.11
CA LYS A 14 -12.99 2.44 -8.29
C LYS A 14 -12.58 3.80 -8.87
N PRO A 15 -13.38 4.38 -9.80
CA PRO A 15 -13.22 5.76 -10.22
C PRO A 15 -13.16 6.64 -8.96
N THR A 16 -12.08 7.38 -8.82
CA THR A 16 -11.82 8.21 -7.64
C THR A 16 -12.41 9.59 -7.93
N LYS A 17 -13.30 10.09 -7.06
CA LYS A 17 -13.78 11.46 -7.22
C LYS A 17 -12.65 12.45 -6.90
N VAL A 18 -12.77 13.67 -7.40
CA VAL A 18 -11.85 14.75 -7.03
C VAL A 18 -11.90 14.92 -5.50
N GLY A 19 -10.74 14.83 -4.86
CA GLY A 19 -10.59 14.92 -3.40
C GLY A 19 -10.59 13.58 -2.66
N GLU A 20 -10.90 12.46 -3.31
CA GLU A 20 -10.84 11.14 -2.67
C GLU A 20 -9.43 10.51 -2.78
N PRO A 21 -8.97 9.75 -1.76
CA PRO A 21 -7.69 9.05 -1.81
C PRO A 21 -7.65 8.01 -2.94
N ARG A 22 -6.66 8.14 -3.82
CA ARG A 22 -6.42 7.16 -4.90
C ARG A 22 -5.93 5.80 -4.38
N TYR A 23 -5.34 5.78 -3.19
CA TYR A 23 -4.79 4.59 -2.56
C TYR A 23 -5.44 4.35 -1.19
N LEU A 24 -5.61 3.07 -0.86
CA LEU A 24 -6.09 2.56 0.42
C LEU A 24 -4.88 2.13 1.28
N GLY A 25 -5.03 2.10 2.60
CA GLY A 25 -3.97 1.69 3.52
C GLY A 25 -3.12 2.86 4.04
N PRO A 26 -2.10 2.60 4.89
CA PRO A 26 -1.15 1.48 4.80
C PRO A 26 -1.68 0.12 5.25
N ALA A 27 -1.43 -0.90 4.42
CA ALA A 27 -1.75 -2.29 4.68
C ALA A 27 -0.47 -3.09 4.92
N THR A 28 -0.51 -4.05 5.84
CA THR A 28 0.62 -4.95 6.09
C THR A 28 0.68 -6.02 5.01
N VAL A 29 1.87 -6.28 4.47
CA VAL A 29 2.13 -7.47 3.66
C VAL A 29 2.08 -8.74 4.53
N ILE A 30 1.18 -9.67 4.20
CA ILE A 30 1.06 -10.99 4.83
C ILE A 30 1.84 -12.04 4.03
N ALA A 31 1.69 -12.03 2.71
CA ALA A 31 2.38 -12.98 1.82
C ALA A 31 2.65 -12.35 0.45
N VAL A 32 3.67 -12.89 -0.25
CA VAL A 32 4.08 -12.44 -1.58
C VAL A 32 4.19 -13.64 -2.50
N ASN A 33 3.75 -13.50 -3.74
CA ASN A 33 4.04 -14.42 -4.82
C ASN A 33 4.64 -13.65 -6.01
N ARG A 34 4.88 -14.34 -7.14
CA ARG A 34 5.56 -13.76 -8.31
C ARG A 34 4.90 -12.46 -8.84
N THR A 35 3.58 -12.33 -8.76
CA THR A 35 2.85 -11.24 -9.41
C THR A 35 1.99 -10.42 -8.45
N GLY A 36 1.87 -10.82 -7.19
CA GLY A 36 0.94 -10.19 -6.26
C GLY A 36 1.29 -10.37 -4.80
N VAL A 37 0.55 -9.61 -3.99
CA VAL A 37 0.73 -9.50 -2.55
C VAL A 37 -0.61 -9.70 -1.87
N LEU A 38 -0.62 -10.48 -0.80
CA LEU A 38 -1.72 -10.59 0.13
C LEU A 38 -1.49 -9.63 1.29
N THR A 39 -2.52 -8.87 1.66
CA THR A 39 -2.44 -7.87 2.74
C THR A 39 -3.52 -8.07 3.79
N ASP A 40 -3.33 -7.52 4.98
CA ASP A 40 -4.34 -7.52 6.06
C ASP A 40 -5.61 -6.71 5.75
N TYR A 41 -5.59 -5.87 4.71
CA TYR A 41 -6.74 -5.06 4.32
C TYR A 41 -7.90 -5.89 3.75
N GLN A 42 -7.58 -6.94 2.98
CA GLN A 42 -8.57 -7.74 2.24
C GLN A 42 -8.03 -9.16 2.01
N PRO A 43 -8.87 -10.21 2.09
CA PRO A 43 -8.46 -11.59 1.82
C PRO A 43 -8.36 -11.87 0.31
N GLN A 44 -7.66 -11.02 -0.44
CA GLN A 44 -7.47 -11.14 -1.89
C GLN A 44 -6.04 -10.78 -2.30
N TRP A 45 -5.50 -11.52 -3.27
CA TRP A 45 -4.22 -11.21 -3.92
C TRP A 45 -4.33 -9.95 -4.79
N ILE A 46 -3.48 -8.97 -4.51
CA ILE A 46 -3.42 -7.72 -5.26
C ILE A 46 -2.19 -7.74 -6.15
N HIS A 47 -2.38 -7.48 -7.45
CA HIS A 47 -1.27 -7.43 -8.40
C HIS A 47 -0.27 -6.33 -8.03
N ALA A 48 1.03 -6.63 -8.16
CA ALA A 48 2.11 -5.73 -7.72
C ALA A 48 2.07 -4.34 -8.37
N SER A 49 1.56 -4.23 -9.61
CA SER A 49 1.40 -2.94 -10.30
C SER A 49 0.41 -1.97 -9.63
N ARG A 50 -0.39 -2.45 -8.69
CA ARG A 50 -1.34 -1.64 -7.91
C ARG A 50 -0.79 -1.23 -6.55
N LEU A 51 0.42 -1.62 -6.18
CA LEU A 51 0.98 -1.39 -4.85
C LEU A 51 1.99 -0.24 -4.89
N LYS A 52 2.00 0.56 -3.83
CA LYS A 52 3.06 1.53 -3.56
C LYS A 52 3.66 1.19 -2.20
N TYR A 53 4.98 1.02 -2.12
CA TYR A 53 5.64 0.78 -0.84
C TYR A 53 5.41 1.95 0.12
N TYR A 54 5.11 1.63 1.37
CA TYR A 54 4.93 2.58 2.45
C TYR A 54 5.99 2.31 3.51
N SER A 55 7.02 3.13 3.53
CA SER A 55 8.05 3.10 4.57
C SER A 55 7.61 4.03 5.69
N THR A 56 7.46 3.50 6.91
CA THR A 56 7.08 4.25 8.12
C THR A 56 8.13 5.32 8.52
N GLY A 57 9.22 5.48 7.77
CA GLY A 57 10.26 6.50 7.98
C GLY A 57 10.34 7.62 6.94
N GLU A 58 9.51 7.64 5.88
CA GLU A 58 9.73 8.57 4.74
C GLU A 58 8.43 9.24 4.22
N GLN A 59 7.45 9.44 5.11
CA GLN A 59 6.23 10.21 4.83
C GLN A 59 6.06 11.40 5.81
N ALA A 60 7.17 12.04 6.18
CA ALA A 60 7.16 13.33 6.89
C ALA A 60 7.74 14.50 6.07
N SER A 61 8.14 14.32 4.80
CA SER A 61 8.88 15.40 4.08
C SER A 61 8.54 15.63 2.61
N SER A 62 7.50 15.02 2.04
CA SER A 62 7.11 15.34 0.64
C SER A 62 5.69 15.90 0.56
N ASN A 63 5.45 17.04 1.22
CA ASN A 63 4.47 18.05 0.81
C ASN A 63 4.66 19.35 1.61
N LEU A 64 5.82 20.00 1.44
CA LEU A 64 5.95 21.44 1.68
C LEU A 64 7.00 22.03 0.73
N LYS A 65 6.57 22.41 -0.48
CA LYS A 65 6.69 23.77 -1.04
C LYS A 65 6.26 23.76 -2.51
#